data_AF-A0A962V6I4-F1
#
_entry.id   AF-A0A962V6I4-F1
#
_cell.length_a   1.000
_cell.length_b   1.000
_cell.length_c   1.000
_cell.angle_alpha   90.00
_cell.angle_beta   90.00
_cell.angle_gamma   90.00
#
_symmetry.space_group_name_H-M   'P 1'
#
loop_
_entity.id
_entity.type
_entity.pdbx_description
1 polymer ?
#
loop_
_entity_poly.entity_id
_entity_poly.type
_entity_poly.pdbx_seq_one_letter_code
_entity_poly.pdbx_strand_id
1 'polypeptide(L)'
;MLTIVDRYLLREVALTFSATVTVLLAMVLSYRLARYLSQATQGLLAQDAIWSLLGLQAVRFLVILIPLASLIAIMLALGRLYRDNEMTALCACGIGPLDIYRPLLLFA
;
A
#
# COMPACT_ATOMS: atom_id res chain seq x y z
N MET A 1 7.33 -4.24 24.65
CA MET A 1 6.85 -5.51 24.07
C MET A 1 5.57 -5.19 23.32
N LEU A 2 5.36 -5.72 22.12
CA LEU A 2 4.14 -5.48 21.33
C LEU A 2 2.96 -6.20 21.98
N THR A 3 1.87 -5.47 22.19
CA THR A 3 0.62 -6.05 22.69
C THR A 3 -0.10 -6.82 21.58
N ILE A 4 -1.12 -7.61 21.95
CA ILE A 4 -1.96 -8.32 20.99
C ILE A 4 -2.67 -7.32 20.05
N VAL A 5 -3.07 -6.16 20.59
CA VAL A 5 -3.73 -5.08 19.84
C VAL A 5 -2.76 -4.45 18.84
N ASP A 6 -1.51 -4.20 19.23
CA ASP A 6 -0.49 -3.66 18.31
C ASP A 6 -0.27 -4.60 17.11
N ARG A 7 -0.20 -5.92 17.38
CA ARG A 7 -0.01 -6.92 16.33
C ARG A 7 -1.24 -7.03 15.42
N TYR A 8 -2.43 -6.89 15.97
CA TYR A 8 -3.67 -6.85 15.20
C TYR A 8 -3.70 -5.62 14.27
N LEU A 9 -3.44 -4.43 14.81
CA LEU A 9 -3.38 -3.17 14.05
C LEU A 9 -2.32 -3.23 12.94
N LEU A 10 -1.11 -3.68 13.25
CA LEU A 10 -0.03 -3.82 12.26
C LEU A 10 -0.41 -4.80 11.15
N ARG A 11 -1.08 -5.91 11.47
CA ARG A 11 -1.53 -6.87 10.46
C ARG A 11 -2.60 -6.27 9.56
N GLU A 12 -3.57 -5.57 10.14
CA GLU A 12 -4.67 -4.95 9.40
C GLU A 12 -4.15 -3.86 8.45
N VAL A 13 -3.26 -3.00 8.95
CA VAL A 13 -2.60 -1.97 8.14
C VAL A 13 -1.71 -2.58 7.07
N ALA A 14 -0.91 -3.60 7.39
CA ALA A 14 -0.03 -4.25 6.41
C ALA A 14 -0.80 -4.96 5.28
N LEU A 15 -1.95 -5.58 5.59
CA LEU A 15 -2.83 -6.18 4.59
C LEU A 15 -3.47 -5.10 3.70
N THR A 16 -3.95 -4.02 4.29
CA THR A 16 -4.55 -2.91 3.55
C THR A 16 -3.50 -2.20 2.68
N PHE A 17 -2.27 -2.08 3.18
CA PHE A 17 -1.14 -1.52 2.47
C PHE A 17 -0.72 -2.37 1.29
N SER A 18 -0.53 -3.68 1.47
CA SER A 18 -0.12 -4.56 0.37
C SER A 18 -1.18 -4.60 -0.73
N ALA A 19 -2.46 -4.60 -0.38
CA ALA A 19 -3.56 -4.46 -1.33
C ALA A 19 -3.49 -3.13 -2.08
N THR A 20 -3.32 -2.01 -1.37
CA THR A 20 -3.26 -0.67 -1.97
C THR A 20 -2.05 -0.51 -2.91
N VAL A 21 -0.86 -0.93 -2.48
CA VAL A 21 0.35 -0.93 -3.32
C VAL A 21 0.13 -1.76 -4.58
N THR A 22 -0.47 -2.94 -4.45
CA THR A 22 -0.72 -3.84 -5.59
C THR A 22 -1.66 -3.17 -6.61
N VAL A 23 -2.75 -2.56 -6.15
CA VAL A 23 -3.70 -1.85 -7.02
C VAL A 23 -3.04 -0.67 -7.72
N LEU A 24 -2.32 0.17 -6.98
CA LEU A 24 -1.63 1.34 -7.55
C LEU A 24 -0.54 0.93 -8.55
N LEU A 25 0.24 -0.09 -8.21
CA LEU A 25 1.29 -0.62 -9.09
C LEU A 25 0.68 -1.20 -10.37
N ALA A 26 -0.38 -2.00 -10.25
CA ALA A 26 -1.09 -2.58 -11.41
C ALA A 26 -1.63 -1.48 -12.34
N MET A 27 -2.21 -0.42 -11.79
CA MET A 27 -2.69 0.74 -12.56
C MET A 27 -1.57 1.40 -13.36
N VAL A 28 -0.43 1.67 -12.72
CA VAL A 28 0.71 2.32 -13.38
C VAL A 28 1.38 1.41 -14.41
N LEU A 29 1.57 0.13 -14.09
CA LEU A 29 2.17 -0.84 -15.01
C LEU A 29 1.29 -1.08 -16.24
N SER A 30 -0.03 -1.12 -16.09
CA SER A 30 -0.96 -1.23 -17.22
C SER A 30 -0.81 -0.06 -18.19
N TYR A 31 -0.71 1.16 -17.67
CA TYR A 31 -0.47 2.35 -18.50
C TYR A 31 0.90 2.30 -19.20
N ARG A 32 1.95 1.87 -18.50
CA ARG A 32 3.31 1.76 -19.06
C ARG A 32 3.42 0.68 -20.11
N LEU A 33 2.81 -0.48 -19.88
CA LEU A 33 2.76 -1.59 -20.84
C LEU A 33 2.10 -1.15 -22.14
N ALA A 34 0.94 -0.47 -22.08
CA ALA A 34 0.27 0.06 -23.26
C ALA A 34 1.16 1.03 -24.07
N ARG A 35 1.91 1.89 -23.36
CA ARG A 35 2.88 2.81 -23.99
C ARG A 35 4.05 2.08 -24.65
N TYR A 36 4.60 1.05 -24.00
CA TYR A 36 5.70 0.27 -24.58
C TYR A 36 5.26 -0.56 -25.79
N LEU A 37 4.07 -1.17 -25.75
CA LEU A 37 3.51 -1.85 -26.93
C LEU A 37 3.34 -0.87 -28.09
N SER A 38 2.83 0.34 -27.84
CA SER A 38 2.72 1.39 -28.87
C SER A 38 4.06 1.85 -29.43
N GLN A 39 5.15 1.77 -28.67
CA GLN A 39 6.49 2.15 -29.15
C GLN A 39 7.17 1.00 -29.91
N ALA A 40 6.90 -0.25 -29.51
CA ALA A 40 7.36 -1.43 -30.23
C ALA A 40 6.76 -1.51 -31.64
N THR A 41 5.47 -1.15 -31.81
CA THR A 41 4.83 -1.08 -33.13
C THR A 41 5.40 0.01 -34.03
N GLN A 42 6.00 1.06 -33.45
CA GLN A 42 6.70 2.12 -34.18
C GLN A 42 8.17 1.76 -34.50
N GLY A 43 8.62 0.56 -34.12
CA GLY A 43 10.00 0.11 -34.33
C GLY A 43 11.04 0.75 -33.40
N LEU A 44 10.60 1.50 -32.38
CA LEU A 44 11.48 2.22 -31.46
C LEU A 44 12.02 1.34 -30.33
N LEU A 45 11.39 0.19 -30.08
CA LEU A 45 11.70 -0.70 -28.96
C LEU A 45 11.69 -2.16 -29.40
N ALA A 46 12.74 -2.89 -29.02
CA ALA A 46 12.79 -4.34 -29.16
C ALA A 46 11.84 -5.01 -28.16
N GLN A 47 11.06 -5.98 -28.65
CA GLN A 47 10.03 -6.66 -27.86
C GLN A 47 10.60 -7.38 -26.63
N ASP A 48 11.83 -7.90 -26.74
CA ASP A 48 12.53 -8.59 -25.65
C ASP A 48 12.88 -7.67 -24.47
N ALA A 49 13.01 -6.35 -24.72
CA ALA A 49 13.32 -5.36 -23.69
C ALA A 49 12.08 -4.92 -22.90
N ILE A 50 10.86 -5.21 -23.35
CA ILE A 50 9.63 -4.70 -22.71
C ILE A 50 9.49 -5.25 -21.29
N TRP A 51 9.75 -6.55 -21.09
CA TRP A 51 9.65 -7.19 -19.77
C TRP A 51 10.69 -6.67 -18.78
N SER A 52 11.94 -6.48 -19.22
CA SER A 52 13.00 -5.93 -18.36
C SER A 52 12.73 -4.47 -18.01
N LEU A 53 12.26 -3.67 -18.96
CA LEU A 53 11.85 -2.29 -18.72
C LEU A 53 10.66 -2.19 -17.78
N LEU A 54 9.66 -3.07 -17.91
CA LEU A 54 8.52 -3.13 -16.99
C LEU A 54 8.94 -3.46 -15.56
N GLY A 55 9.84 -4.43 -15.39
CA GLY A 55 10.38 -4.79 -14.06
C GLY A 55 11.11 -3.62 -13.41
N LEU A 56 12.02 -2.96 -14.15
CA LEU A 56 12.71 -1.76 -13.68
C LEU A 56 11.73 -0.62 -13.36
N GLN A 57 10.69 -0.48 -14.19
CA GLN A 57 9.67 0.53 -14.02
C GLN A 57 8.83 0.29 -12.76
N ALA A 58 8.51 -0.98 -12.46
CA ALA A 58 7.81 -1.38 -11.24
C ALA A 58 8.61 -0.98 -9.99
N VAL A 59 9.91 -1.32 -9.94
CA VAL A 59 10.79 -0.95 -8.82
C VAL A 59 10.89 0.57 -8.66
N ARG A 60 11.03 1.30 -9.77
CA ARG A 60 11.10 2.77 -9.75
C ARG A 60 9.83 3.39 -9.16
N PHE A 61 8.66 2.88 -9.54
CA PHE A 61 7.40 3.41 -9.03
C PHE A 61 7.13 2.98 -7.59
N LEU A 62 7.59 1.81 -7.17
CA LEU A 62 7.39 1.33 -5.80
C LEU A 62 7.89 2.36 -4.76
N VAL A 63 9.05 2.97 -5.00
CA VAL A 63 9.62 4.01 -4.12
C VAL A 63 8.68 5.21 -3.93
N ILE A 64 7.97 5.60 -4.99
CA ILE A 64 7.03 6.73 -4.97
C ILE A 64 5.65 6.30 -4.42
N LEU A 65 5.25 5.07 -4.72
CA LEU A 65 3.95 4.54 -4.31
C LEU A 65 3.90 4.16 -2.84
N ILE A 66 5.01 3.76 -2.21
CA ILE A 66 5.06 3.39 -0.78
C ILE A 66 4.48 4.49 0.13
N PRO A 67 4.95 5.75 0.10
CA PRO A 67 4.41 6.80 0.99
C PRO A 67 2.95 7.16 0.67
N LEU A 68 2.54 7.04 -0.59
CA LEU A 68 1.17 7.30 -0.99
C LEU A 68 0.22 6.17 -0.52
N ALA A 69 0.67 4.93 -0.69
CA ALA A 69 -0.06 3.74 -0.29
C ALA A 69 -0.13 3.60 1.22
N SER A 70 0.90 4.00 1.97
CA SER A 70 0.88 3.98 3.44
C SER A 70 -0.20 4.93 3.98
N LEU A 71 -0.27 6.16 3.45
CA LEU A 71 -1.32 7.12 3.81
C LEU A 71 -2.73 6.55 3.57
N ILE A 72 -2.98 6.05 2.36
CA ILE A 72 -4.29 5.50 1.97
C ILE A 72 -4.63 4.27 2.82
N ALA A 73 -3.67 3.37 3.03
CA ALA A 73 -3.87 2.14 3.78
C ALA A 73 -4.18 2.40 5.26
N ILE A 74 -3.46 3.32 5.90
CA ILE A 74 -3.71 3.71 7.28
C ILE A 74 -5.11 4.33 7.40
N MET A 75 -5.47 5.22 6.47
CA MET A 75 -6.78 5.86 6.49
C MET A 75 -7.93 4.85 6.30
N LEU A 76 -7.77 3.89 5.39
CA LEU A 76 -8.77 2.83 5.15
C LEU A 76 -8.86 1.86 6.33
N ALA A 77 -7.73 1.41 6.87
CA ALA A 77 -7.70 0.51 8.02
C ALA A 77 -8.37 1.15 9.24
N LEU A 78 -7.99 2.40 9.57
CA LEU A 78 -8.65 3.14 10.65
C LEU A 78 -10.13 3.36 10.35
N GLY A 79 -10.49 3.78 9.13
CA GLY A 79 -11.89 3.98 8.73
C GLY A 79 -12.74 2.72 8.95
N ARG A 80 -12.18 1.53 8.70
CA ARG A 80 -12.84 0.25 8.97
C ARG A 80 -12.99 -0.02 10.47
N LEU A 81 -11.93 0.18 11.27
CA LEU A 81 -12.00 0.03 12.73
C LEU A 81 -13.04 0.96 13.39
N TYR A 82 -13.16 2.19 12.88
CA TYR A 82 -14.21 3.13 13.33
C TYR A 82 -15.61 2.67 12.90
N ARG A 83 -15.75 2.20 11.65
CA ARG A 83 -17.03 1.69 11.13
C ARG A 83 -17.54 0.47 11.89
N ASP A 84 -16.64 -0.42 12.26
CA ASP A 84 -16.94 -1.66 12.98
C ASP A 84 -17.05 -1.44 14.50
N ASN A 85 -16.97 -0.18 14.97
CA ASN A 85 -16.98 0.22 16.39
C ASN A 85 -15.86 -0.41 17.25
N GLU A 86 -14.84 -1.01 16.65
CA GLU A 86 -13.69 -1.58 17.37
C GLU A 86 -12.92 -0.51 18.13
N MET A 87 -12.78 0.69 17.53
CA MET A 87 -12.12 1.82 18.17
C MET A 87 -12.83 2.25 19.45
N THR A 88 -14.16 2.27 19.43
CA THR A 88 -14.99 2.60 20.59
C THR A 88 -14.86 1.54 21.68
N ALA A 89 -14.83 0.26 21.31
CA ALA A 89 -14.63 -0.85 22.23
C ALA A 89 -13.23 -0.81 22.90
N LEU A 90 -12.18 -0.54 22.14
CA LEU A 90 -10.81 -0.39 22.66
C LEU A 90 -10.71 0.76 23.66
N CYS A 91 -11.31 1.92 23.35
CA CYS A 91 -11.39 3.05 24.28
C CYS A 91 -12.13 2.69 25.57
N ALA A 92 -13.23 1.92 25.50
CA ALA A 92 -13.97 1.47 26.67
C ALA A 92 -13.16 0.50 27.57
N CYS A 93 -12.22 -0.25 26.97
CA CYS A 93 -11.26 -1.09 27.69
C CYS A 93 -10.05 -0.32 28.25
N GLY A 94 -10.02 1.01 28.13
CA GLY A 94 -8.93 1.85 28.65
C GLY A 94 -7.71 1.98 27.74
N ILE A 95 -7.80 1.51 26.48
CA ILE A 95 -6.73 1.68 25.49
C ILE A 95 -6.88 3.07 24.86
N GLY A 96 -5.90 3.93 25.09
CA GLY A 96 -5.93 5.30 24.60
C GLY A 96 -5.60 5.40 23.11
N PRO A 97 -5.97 6.52 22.44
CA PRO A 97 -5.60 6.76 21.04
C PRO A 97 -4.08 6.85 20.83
N LEU A 98 -3.32 7.27 21.85
CA LEU A 98 -1.85 7.29 21.83
C LEU A 98 -1.23 5.89 21.67
N ASP A 99 -1.84 4.86 22.25
CA ASP A 99 -1.36 3.48 22.13
C ASP A 99 -1.56 2.95 20.71
N ILE A 100 -2.57 3.46 19.99
CA ILE A 100 -2.90 3.09 18.61
C ILE A 100 -2.01 3.83 17.60
N TYR A 101 -1.60 5.07 17.89
CA TYR A 101 -0.70 5.82 17.02
C TYR A 101 0.74 5.30 17.03
N ARG A 102 1.20 4.69 18.13
CA ARG A 102 2.54 4.08 18.22
C ARG A 102 2.82 3.01 17.15
N PRO A 103 2.00 1.96 16.97
CA PRO A 103 2.22 0.96 15.94
C PRO A 103 2.06 1.54 14.52
N LEU A 104 1.21 2.55 14.33
CA LEU A 104 1.04 3.24 13.05
C LEU A 104 2.30 4.02 12.64
N LEU A 105 2.92 4.74 13.57
CA LEU A 105 4.17 5.47 13.35
C LEU A 105 5.38 4.55 13.16
N LEU A 106 5.32 3.32 13.68
CA LEU A 106 6.34 2.29 13.43
C LEU A 106 6.24 1.70 12.02
N PHE A 107 5.05 1.75 11.41
CA PHE A 107 4.80 1.22 10.07
C PHE A 107 5.11 2.24 8.96
N ALA A 108 4.86 3.53 9.22
CA ALA A 108 5.08 4.64 8.29
C ALA A 108 6.56 5.02 8.19
#